data_AF-A0A1Y5S0C3-F1
#
_entry.id   AF-A0A1Y5S0C3-F1
#
_cell.length_a   1.000
_cell.length_b   1.000
_cell.length_c   1.000
_cell.angle_alpha   90.00
_cell.angle_beta   90.00
_cell.angle_gamma   90.00
#
_symmetry.space_group_name_H-M   'P 1'
#
loop_
_entity.id
_entity.type
_entity.pdbx_description
1 polymer ?
#
loop_
_entity_poly.entity_id
_entity_poly.type
_entity_poly.pdbx_seq_one_letter_code
_entity_poly.pdbx_strand_id
1 'polypeptide(L)'
;MNYDPAWRNETGAAKTKRTGKVANDDRADWREAWALFPGDVAYVWHGALHATTVAESLAAEGFEIRSQIIWAKERLVLSRGHYHWQHEPAWYAVRGTGHWSGDRKQSTLWTIPNRDQDVATVHGTQKPVECMRRPILNNSSPGQAVYEPFCGSGTTIIAAETTGRVCHAVELDPAYVDVAVQRWQAFTGHDASMRRVGRPSPPSPTPGGEGQTLEPPIRKPAVPENARTATIRTGGQNEGRASLMAPRGPKPKPTRLKVLTGTARAHRLNPAEPKIEPAVPEAPDHLSIEAHAEWMRVTEEMAQMGILSALDRGALAAYAQAYGRWVAAERALRVMAARDAVTAGLVIRTQSGNAIQNPLVGTANKAMADMVRYASEFGLTPSARSRVSAAQTLDADDPFAQFE
;
A
#
# COMPACT_ATOMS: atom_id res chain seq x y z
N MET A 1 7.56 9.53 -24.92
CA MET A 1 8.49 9.83 -23.80
C MET A 1 8.75 8.53 -23.07
N ASN A 2 10.00 8.09 -22.97
CA ASN A 2 10.34 6.89 -22.20
C ASN A 2 10.20 7.21 -20.71
N TYR A 3 9.22 6.56 -20.06
CA TYR A 3 9.03 6.62 -18.63
C TYR A 3 10.09 5.71 -17.97
N ASP A 4 11.12 6.31 -17.39
CA ASP A 4 12.05 5.60 -16.51
C ASP A 4 11.61 5.83 -15.06
N PRO A 5 11.14 4.81 -14.31
CA PRO A 5 10.74 4.93 -12.91
C PRO A 5 11.93 5.08 -11.93
N ALA A 6 13.18 4.86 -12.35
CA ALA A 6 14.37 4.87 -11.49
C ALA A 6 14.64 6.23 -10.82
N TRP A 7 14.19 7.32 -11.43
CA TRP A 7 14.33 8.67 -10.86
C TRP A 7 13.71 8.85 -9.47
N ARG A 8 12.67 8.08 -9.15
CA ARG A 8 12.01 8.11 -7.84
C ARG A 8 12.99 7.77 -6.72
N ASN A 9 14.03 7.01 -7.05
CA ASN A 9 15.12 6.63 -6.16
C ASN A 9 16.22 7.69 -6.11
N GLU A 10 16.51 8.37 -7.24
CA GLU A 10 17.54 9.41 -7.35
C GLU A 10 17.17 10.70 -6.60
N THR A 11 15.88 11.09 -6.61
CA THR A 11 15.43 12.31 -5.92
C THR A 11 15.08 12.10 -4.44
N GLY A 12 15.32 10.89 -3.89
CA GLY A 12 15.07 10.57 -2.49
C GLY A 12 13.60 10.63 -2.04
N ALA A 13 12.65 10.70 -2.99
CA ALA A 13 11.22 10.93 -2.73
C ALA A 13 10.46 9.65 -2.32
N ALA A 14 11.03 8.46 -2.56
CA ALA A 14 10.45 7.18 -2.16
C ALA A 14 11.49 6.28 -1.46
N LYS A 15 11.14 5.74 -0.28
CA LYS A 15 11.95 4.72 0.44
C LYS A 15 11.68 3.28 -0.04
N THR A 16 11.09 3.09 -1.21
CA THR A 16 10.92 1.76 -1.77
C THR A 16 12.20 1.37 -2.49
N LYS A 17 12.88 0.31 -2.04
CA LYS A 17 13.97 -0.37 -2.76
C LYS A 17 13.41 -1.02 -4.03
N ARG A 18 12.99 -0.22 -5.02
CA ARG A 18 12.60 -0.68 -6.35
C ARG A 18 13.82 -0.60 -7.24
N THR A 19 14.55 -1.69 -7.31
CA THR A 19 15.64 -1.86 -8.28
C THR A 19 15.24 -3.00 -9.19
N GLY A 20 14.78 -2.68 -10.40
CA GLY A 20 14.41 -3.67 -11.42
C GLY A 20 13.60 -3.03 -12.55
N LYS A 21 13.98 -3.30 -13.79
CA LYS A 21 13.16 -2.99 -14.98
C LYS A 21 12.01 -4.01 -14.99
N VAL A 22 10.77 -3.54 -14.93
CA VAL A 22 9.60 -4.41 -15.10
C VAL A 22 9.53 -4.82 -16.58
N ALA A 23 9.45 -6.11 -16.85
CA ALA A 23 9.34 -6.61 -18.22
C ALA A 23 8.06 -6.09 -18.87
N ASN A 24 8.16 -5.64 -20.13
CA ASN A 24 7.04 -5.13 -20.93
C ASN A 24 6.30 -3.89 -20.36
N ASP A 25 6.92 -3.11 -19.45
CA ASP A 25 6.35 -1.85 -18.92
C ASP A 25 6.19 -0.74 -19.98
N ASP A 26 6.71 -0.97 -21.18
CA ASP A 26 6.57 -0.12 -22.37
C ASP A 26 5.38 -0.50 -23.28
N ARG A 27 4.67 -1.58 -22.95
CA ARG A 27 3.53 -2.10 -23.74
C ARG A 27 2.19 -1.80 -23.07
N ALA A 28 1.30 -1.13 -23.80
CA ALA A 28 -0.08 -0.89 -23.37
C ALA A 28 -1.13 -1.69 -24.15
N ASP A 29 -0.81 -2.17 -25.35
CA ASP A 29 -1.70 -3.03 -26.15
C ASP A 29 -1.49 -4.49 -25.78
N TRP A 30 -2.48 -5.07 -25.10
CA TRP A 30 -2.46 -6.46 -24.63
C TRP A 30 -3.60 -7.29 -25.23
N ARG A 31 -3.98 -7.03 -26.48
CA ARG A 31 -5.06 -7.76 -27.18
C ARG A 31 -4.93 -9.28 -27.12
N GLU A 32 -3.71 -9.79 -27.22
CA GLU A 32 -3.40 -11.23 -27.11
C GLU A 32 -3.85 -11.82 -25.76
N ALA A 33 -3.74 -11.04 -24.67
CA ALA A 33 -4.20 -11.47 -23.36
C ALA A 33 -5.73 -11.47 -23.26
N TRP A 34 -6.41 -10.48 -23.86
CA TRP A 34 -7.87 -10.41 -23.89
C TRP A 34 -8.49 -11.49 -24.79
N ALA A 35 -7.81 -11.88 -25.87
CA ALA A 35 -8.22 -12.95 -26.77
C ALA A 35 -8.32 -14.30 -26.06
N LEU A 36 -7.47 -14.55 -25.05
CA LEU A 36 -7.49 -15.78 -24.25
C LEU A 36 -8.64 -15.83 -23.23
N PHE A 37 -9.27 -14.70 -22.92
CA PHE A 37 -10.33 -14.65 -21.92
C PHE A 37 -11.66 -15.07 -22.56
N PRO A 38 -12.27 -16.20 -22.15
CA PRO A 38 -13.54 -16.66 -22.73
C PRO A 38 -14.77 -15.93 -22.15
N GLY A 39 -14.59 -15.15 -21.08
CA GLY A 39 -15.68 -14.42 -20.45
C GLY A 39 -16.11 -13.17 -21.23
N ASP A 40 -17.16 -12.55 -20.73
CA ASP A 40 -17.88 -11.44 -21.36
C ASP A 40 -17.78 -10.14 -20.55
N VAL A 41 -17.11 -10.11 -19.40
CA VAL A 41 -16.92 -8.90 -18.58
C VAL A 41 -15.46 -8.70 -18.20
N ALA A 42 -14.90 -7.54 -18.53
CA ALA A 42 -13.53 -7.15 -18.24
C ALA A 42 -13.45 -5.85 -17.43
N TYR A 43 -12.58 -5.85 -16.43
CA TYR A 43 -12.16 -4.65 -15.69
C TYR A 43 -10.65 -4.47 -15.88
N VAL A 44 -10.25 -3.50 -16.70
CA VAL A 44 -8.84 -3.31 -17.05
C VAL A 44 -8.33 -2.00 -16.47
N TRP A 45 -7.53 -2.08 -15.42
CA TRP A 45 -6.81 -0.93 -14.87
C TRP A 45 -5.65 -0.53 -15.77
N HIS A 46 -5.46 0.76 -16.01
CA HIS A 46 -4.40 1.23 -16.90
C HIS A 46 -3.84 2.60 -16.48
N GLY A 47 -2.68 2.95 -17.01
CA GLY A 47 -2.17 4.32 -16.93
C GLY A 47 -3.10 5.27 -17.70
N ALA A 48 -3.40 6.44 -17.14
CA ALA A 48 -4.36 7.37 -17.75
C ALA A 48 -3.95 7.84 -19.15
N LEU A 49 -2.65 7.95 -19.43
CA LEU A 49 -2.14 8.31 -20.76
C LEU A 49 -2.28 7.18 -21.80
N HIS A 50 -2.56 5.95 -21.37
CA HIS A 50 -2.72 4.78 -22.24
C HIS A 50 -4.19 4.39 -22.45
N ALA A 51 -5.12 5.23 -21.98
CA ALA A 51 -6.55 4.94 -21.99
C ALA A 51 -7.07 4.55 -23.39
N THR A 52 -6.67 5.29 -24.43
CA THR A 52 -7.05 5.02 -25.82
C THR A 52 -6.52 3.68 -26.31
N THR A 53 -5.22 3.42 -26.15
CA THR A 53 -4.60 2.15 -26.60
C THR A 53 -5.26 0.93 -25.94
N VAL A 54 -5.55 1.01 -24.64
CA VAL A 54 -6.21 -0.09 -23.93
C VAL A 54 -7.65 -0.27 -24.42
N ALA A 55 -8.39 0.82 -24.61
CA ALA A 55 -9.76 0.77 -25.13
C ALA A 55 -9.81 0.17 -26.54
N GLU A 56 -8.91 0.58 -27.43
CA GLU A 56 -8.80 0.03 -28.79
C GLU A 56 -8.42 -1.46 -28.77
N SER A 57 -7.50 -1.87 -27.88
CA SER A 57 -7.14 -3.29 -27.73
C SER A 57 -8.30 -4.14 -27.21
N LEU A 58 -9.16 -3.60 -26.35
CA LEU A 58 -10.37 -4.25 -25.86
C LEU A 58 -11.42 -4.36 -26.96
N ALA A 59 -11.65 -3.28 -27.70
CA ALA A 59 -12.60 -3.25 -28.82
C ALA A 59 -12.21 -4.22 -29.94
N ALA A 60 -10.91 -4.34 -30.24
CA ALA A 60 -10.39 -5.32 -31.20
C ALA A 60 -10.75 -6.77 -30.82
N GLU A 61 -10.89 -7.05 -29.53
CA GLU A 61 -11.22 -8.37 -28.97
C GLU A 61 -12.71 -8.50 -28.59
N GLY A 62 -13.55 -7.64 -29.16
CA GLY A 62 -15.01 -7.69 -29.08
C GLY A 62 -15.62 -7.06 -27.82
N PHE A 63 -14.83 -6.39 -26.98
CA PHE A 63 -15.34 -5.72 -25.78
C PHE A 63 -15.82 -4.29 -26.10
N GLU A 64 -17.06 -3.98 -25.74
CA GLU A 64 -17.61 -2.64 -25.72
C GLU A 64 -17.33 -1.97 -24.37
N ILE A 65 -16.71 -0.79 -24.38
CA ILE A 65 -16.48 0.00 -23.17
C ILE A 65 -17.82 0.57 -22.66
N ARG A 66 -18.21 0.21 -21.43
CA ARG A 66 -19.46 0.68 -20.82
C ARG A 66 -19.26 1.88 -19.90
N SER A 67 -18.14 1.92 -19.18
CA SER A 67 -17.81 3.08 -18.34
C SER A 67 -16.33 3.15 -18.02
N GLN A 68 -15.87 4.36 -17.69
CA GLN A 68 -14.59 4.56 -17.01
C GLN A 68 -14.83 4.60 -15.51
N ILE A 69 -14.13 3.75 -14.78
CA ILE A 69 -14.05 3.80 -13.32
C ILE A 69 -12.76 4.52 -12.94
N ILE A 70 -12.84 5.39 -11.95
CA ILE A 70 -11.72 6.17 -11.43
C ILE A 70 -11.51 5.77 -9.97
N TRP A 71 -10.38 5.13 -9.66
CA TRP A 71 -9.93 4.99 -8.29
C TRP A 71 -9.25 6.28 -7.84
N ALA A 72 -9.88 7.03 -6.94
CA ALA A 72 -9.31 8.19 -6.30
C ALA A 72 -8.39 7.78 -5.14
N LYS A 73 -7.11 8.13 -5.25
CA LYS A 73 -6.07 7.82 -4.26
C LYS A 73 -6.09 8.88 -3.17
N GLU A 74 -5.97 8.47 -1.91
CA GLU A 74 -5.90 9.41 -0.77
C GLU A 74 -4.75 10.41 -0.90
N ARG A 75 -3.66 10.00 -1.55
CA ARG A 75 -2.46 10.80 -1.76
C ARG A 75 -2.09 10.79 -3.23
N LEU A 76 -1.67 11.95 -3.73
CA LEU A 76 -1.09 12.06 -5.06
C LEU A 76 0.25 11.31 -5.13
N VAL A 77 0.53 10.76 -6.31
CA VAL A 77 1.80 10.16 -6.68
C VAL A 77 2.62 11.23 -7.40
N LEU A 78 3.74 11.61 -6.79
CA LEU A 78 4.67 12.58 -7.37
C LEU A 78 5.18 12.09 -8.73
N SER A 79 5.15 13.01 -9.69
CA SER A 79 5.52 12.82 -11.09
C SER A 79 6.34 14.01 -11.56
N ARG A 80 7.00 13.90 -12.71
CA ARG A 80 7.72 15.00 -13.36
C ARG A 80 6.80 15.95 -14.17
N GLY A 81 5.50 15.67 -14.21
CA GLY A 81 4.53 16.49 -14.93
C GLY A 81 4.09 17.70 -14.11
N HIS A 82 3.45 18.67 -14.78
CA HIS A 82 2.81 19.81 -14.10
C HIS A 82 1.69 19.38 -13.14
N TYR A 83 1.06 18.23 -13.40
CA TYR A 83 0.07 17.59 -12.54
C TYR A 83 0.58 16.25 -12.02
N HIS A 84 0.28 15.97 -10.75
CA HIS A 84 0.58 14.71 -10.10
C HIS A 84 -0.62 13.78 -10.12
N TRP A 85 -0.38 12.48 -10.25
CA TRP A 85 -1.45 11.49 -10.39
C TRP A 85 -2.08 11.20 -9.03
N GLN A 86 -3.33 11.58 -8.82
CA GLN A 86 -4.11 11.21 -7.63
C GLN A 86 -5.23 10.21 -7.95
N HIS A 87 -5.18 9.61 -9.14
CA HIS A 87 -6.15 8.60 -9.51
C HIS A 87 -5.54 7.52 -10.38
N GLU A 88 -6.30 6.46 -10.58
CA GLU A 88 -6.03 5.44 -11.58
C GLU A 88 -7.33 5.04 -12.28
N PRO A 89 -7.39 5.09 -13.62
CA PRO A 89 -8.57 4.67 -14.36
C PRO A 89 -8.60 3.16 -14.59
N ALA A 90 -9.83 2.65 -14.72
CA ALA A 90 -10.13 1.33 -15.24
C ALA A 90 -11.25 1.40 -16.27
N TRP A 91 -11.12 0.61 -17.32
CA TRP A 91 -12.22 0.33 -18.23
C TRP A 91 -13.08 -0.79 -17.68
N TYR A 92 -14.39 -0.53 -17.55
CA TYR A 92 -15.40 -1.57 -17.46
C TYR A 92 -15.93 -1.83 -18.87
N ALA A 93 -15.69 -3.03 -19.38
CA ALA A 93 -15.99 -3.41 -20.75
C ALA A 93 -16.69 -4.76 -20.81
N VAL A 94 -17.58 -4.95 -21.79
CA VAL A 94 -18.37 -6.18 -21.90
C VAL A 94 -18.47 -6.69 -23.34
N ARG A 95 -18.59 -7.99 -23.51
CA ARG A 95 -19.05 -8.63 -24.76
C ARG A 95 -20.55 -8.85 -24.67
N GLY A 96 -21.29 -8.45 -25.71
CA GLY A 96 -22.75 -8.58 -25.72
C GLY A 96 -23.41 -7.80 -24.58
N THR A 97 -24.31 -8.45 -23.84
CA THR A 97 -25.07 -7.82 -22.74
C THR A 97 -24.30 -7.74 -21.43
N GLY A 98 -23.24 -8.56 -21.25
CA GLY A 98 -22.60 -8.79 -19.96
C GLY A 98 -23.57 -9.32 -18.89
N HIS A 99 -23.11 -9.34 -17.65
CA HIS A 99 -23.92 -9.71 -16.48
C HIS A 99 -23.58 -8.85 -15.28
N TRP A 100 -24.57 -8.57 -14.42
CA TRP A 100 -24.43 -7.68 -13.27
C TRP A 100 -25.19 -8.21 -12.04
N SER A 101 -24.51 -8.18 -10.89
CA SER A 101 -24.99 -8.59 -9.57
C SER A 101 -24.73 -7.53 -8.49
N GLY A 102 -24.16 -6.38 -8.87
CA GLY A 102 -23.94 -5.26 -7.96
C GLY A 102 -25.24 -4.53 -7.58
N ASP A 103 -25.18 -3.72 -6.52
CA ASP A 103 -26.32 -2.89 -6.13
C ASP A 103 -26.50 -1.65 -7.02
N ARG A 104 -27.60 -0.91 -6.80
CA ARG A 104 -27.88 0.34 -7.53
C ARG A 104 -27.08 1.56 -7.01
N LYS A 105 -26.14 1.34 -6.08
CA LYS A 105 -25.33 2.41 -5.45
C LYS A 105 -23.89 2.45 -5.99
N GLN A 106 -23.51 1.48 -6.83
CA GLN A 106 -22.20 1.49 -7.48
C GLN A 106 -22.03 2.74 -8.35
N SER A 107 -20.95 3.47 -8.15
CA SER A 107 -20.59 4.67 -8.91
C SER A 107 -19.30 4.45 -9.69
N THR A 108 -18.97 5.34 -10.62
CA THR A 108 -17.70 5.32 -11.36
C THR A 108 -16.53 5.96 -10.60
N LEU A 109 -16.76 6.58 -9.44
CA LEU A 109 -15.71 7.19 -8.62
C LEU A 109 -15.52 6.40 -7.32
N TRP A 110 -14.38 5.71 -7.22
CA TRP A 110 -14.07 4.85 -6.08
C TRP A 110 -13.01 5.49 -5.20
N THR A 111 -13.40 5.85 -3.97
CA THR A 111 -12.46 6.27 -2.93
C THR A 111 -12.11 5.07 -2.07
N ILE A 112 -11.05 4.36 -2.44
CA ILE A 112 -10.58 3.17 -1.72
C ILE A 112 -9.25 3.52 -1.04
N PRO A 113 -9.18 3.43 0.31
CA PRO A 113 -7.96 3.73 1.04
C PRO A 113 -6.88 2.69 0.74
N ASN A 114 -5.62 3.12 0.77
CA ASN A 114 -4.48 2.25 0.46
C ASN A 114 -3.88 1.58 1.72
N ARG A 115 -4.54 1.74 2.88
CA ARG A 115 -4.07 1.25 4.20
C ARG A 115 -4.90 0.06 4.67
N ASP A 116 -4.23 -0.88 5.33
CA ASP A 116 -4.80 -1.96 6.15
C ASP A 116 -5.47 -3.13 5.40
N GLN A 117 -4.85 -3.67 4.34
CA GLN A 117 -5.36 -4.90 3.69
C GLN A 117 -4.40 -6.09 3.62
N ASP A 118 -3.15 -5.96 4.07
CA ASP A 118 -2.25 -7.11 4.24
C ASP A 118 -1.24 -6.85 5.35
N VAL A 119 -1.38 -7.55 6.48
CA VAL A 119 -0.47 -7.44 7.64
C VAL A 119 0.85 -8.20 7.38
N ALA A 120 1.05 -8.81 6.20
CA ALA A 120 2.17 -9.73 5.96
C ALA A 120 3.02 -9.46 4.69
N THR A 121 2.67 -8.56 3.77
CA THR A 121 3.46 -8.41 2.53
C THR A 121 3.83 -6.96 2.19
N VAL A 122 5.15 -6.70 2.14
CA VAL A 122 5.75 -5.40 1.81
C VAL A 122 5.85 -5.26 0.30
N HIS A 123 4.74 -4.95 -0.38
CA HIS A 123 4.76 -4.51 -1.79
C HIS A 123 4.16 -3.11 -1.96
N GLY A 124 5.02 -2.11 -2.12
CA GLY A 124 4.64 -0.68 -2.19
C GLY A 124 3.89 -0.24 -3.46
N THR A 125 3.41 -1.16 -4.30
CA THR A 125 2.58 -0.90 -5.50
C THR A 125 1.35 -1.79 -5.54
N GLN A 126 1.02 -2.45 -4.44
CA GLN A 126 -0.12 -3.30 -4.40
C GLN A 126 -1.39 -2.46 -4.55
N LYS A 127 -2.19 -2.75 -5.59
CA LYS A 127 -3.56 -2.24 -5.66
C LYS A 127 -4.31 -2.76 -4.42
N PRO A 128 -5.16 -1.95 -3.78
CA PRO A 128 -6.04 -2.43 -2.73
C PRO A 128 -6.82 -3.65 -3.22
N VAL A 129 -6.97 -4.68 -2.38
CA VAL A 129 -7.75 -5.89 -2.70
C VAL A 129 -9.17 -5.50 -3.11
N GLU A 130 -9.75 -4.48 -2.47
CA GLU A 130 -11.08 -3.97 -2.80
C GLU A 130 -11.22 -3.48 -4.26
N CYS A 131 -10.15 -3.00 -4.91
CA CYS A 131 -10.19 -2.62 -6.34
C CYS A 131 -10.46 -3.82 -7.27
N MET A 132 -10.11 -5.04 -6.83
CA MET A 132 -10.37 -6.27 -7.59
C MET A 132 -11.61 -7.00 -7.05
N ARG A 133 -11.81 -6.98 -5.73
CA ARG A 133 -12.92 -7.64 -5.04
C ARG A 133 -14.28 -7.10 -5.48
N ARG A 134 -14.41 -5.78 -5.63
CA ARG A 134 -15.67 -5.14 -6.02
C ARG A 134 -16.14 -5.56 -7.43
N PRO A 135 -15.30 -5.50 -8.49
CA PRO A 135 -15.61 -6.12 -9.77
C PRO A 135 -16.05 -7.58 -9.68
N ILE A 136 -15.32 -8.40 -8.92
CA ILE A 136 -15.61 -9.83 -8.77
C ILE A 136 -17.01 -10.04 -8.18
N LEU A 137 -17.38 -9.29 -7.13
CA LEU A 137 -18.72 -9.38 -6.54
C LEU A 137 -19.82 -8.87 -7.48
N ASN A 138 -19.54 -7.82 -8.24
CA ASN A 138 -20.52 -7.19 -9.11
C ASN A 138 -20.80 -8.00 -10.38
N ASN A 139 -19.90 -8.90 -10.79
CA ASN A 139 -19.99 -9.57 -12.09
C ASN A 139 -19.59 -11.06 -12.00
N SER A 140 -19.74 -11.72 -10.85
CA SER A 140 -19.58 -13.18 -10.78
C SER A 140 -20.31 -13.75 -9.58
N SER A 141 -20.45 -15.06 -9.52
CA SER A 141 -20.95 -15.85 -8.39
C SER A 141 -19.84 -16.69 -7.77
N PRO A 142 -19.95 -17.09 -6.48
CA PRO A 142 -19.03 -18.05 -5.88
C PRO A 142 -18.85 -19.30 -6.76
N GLY A 143 -17.62 -19.81 -6.81
CA GLY A 143 -17.21 -20.94 -7.65
C GLY A 143 -16.86 -20.58 -9.10
N GLN A 144 -17.22 -19.39 -9.59
CA GLN A 144 -16.83 -18.97 -10.94
C GLN A 144 -15.35 -18.60 -11.03
N ALA A 145 -14.81 -18.74 -12.24
CA ALA A 145 -13.44 -18.42 -12.57
C ALA A 145 -13.22 -16.92 -12.79
N VAL A 146 -12.08 -16.41 -12.34
CA VAL A 146 -11.57 -15.05 -12.57
C VAL A 146 -10.24 -15.18 -13.31
N TYR A 147 -10.10 -14.52 -14.45
CA TYR A 147 -8.86 -14.50 -15.22
C TYR A 147 -8.03 -13.27 -14.88
N GLU A 148 -6.75 -13.47 -14.54
CA GLU A 148 -5.79 -12.41 -14.21
C GLU A 148 -4.51 -12.60 -15.05
N PRO A 149 -4.37 -11.93 -16.20
CA PRO A 149 -3.20 -12.09 -17.06
C PRO A 149 -1.92 -11.43 -16.53
N PHE A 150 -2.02 -10.53 -15.53
CA PHE A 150 -0.90 -9.73 -15.04
C PHE A 150 -0.89 -9.70 -13.50
N CYS A 151 -0.63 -10.86 -12.89
CA CYS A 151 -0.86 -11.08 -11.46
C CYS A 151 -0.03 -10.19 -10.54
N GLY A 152 1.23 -9.89 -10.90
CA GLY A 152 2.17 -9.18 -10.06
C GLY A 152 2.25 -9.80 -8.68
N SER A 153 1.97 -9.00 -7.64
CA SER A 153 2.01 -9.46 -6.25
C SER A 153 0.76 -10.19 -5.76
N GLY A 154 -0.11 -10.70 -6.65
CA GLY A 154 -1.22 -11.58 -6.26
C GLY A 154 -2.49 -10.92 -5.73
N THR A 155 -2.74 -9.62 -5.98
CA THR A 155 -3.93 -8.94 -5.40
C THR A 155 -5.25 -9.57 -5.83
N THR A 156 -5.39 -9.94 -7.10
CA THR A 156 -6.61 -10.56 -7.63
C THR A 156 -6.80 -11.97 -7.09
N ILE A 157 -5.72 -12.70 -6.78
CA ILE A 157 -5.78 -14.01 -6.12
C ILE A 157 -6.44 -13.86 -4.74
N ILE A 158 -5.98 -12.91 -3.91
CA ILE A 158 -6.58 -12.64 -2.59
C ILE A 158 -8.04 -12.18 -2.72
N ALA A 159 -8.36 -11.35 -3.71
CA ALA A 159 -9.73 -10.90 -3.94
C ALA A 159 -10.67 -12.06 -4.34
N ALA A 160 -10.21 -12.98 -5.19
CA ALA A 160 -10.97 -14.16 -5.55
C ALA A 160 -11.16 -15.12 -4.35
N GLU A 161 -10.10 -15.35 -3.57
CA GLU A 161 -10.13 -16.19 -2.36
C GLU A 161 -11.16 -15.65 -1.35
N THR A 162 -11.08 -14.36 -1.00
CA THR A 162 -12.01 -13.71 -0.06
C THR A 162 -13.48 -13.74 -0.50
N THR A 163 -13.72 -14.00 -1.78
CA THR A 163 -15.06 -14.07 -2.37
C THR A 163 -15.45 -15.49 -2.77
N GLY A 164 -14.61 -16.49 -2.56
CA GLY A 164 -14.89 -17.87 -2.95
C GLY A 164 -14.97 -18.07 -4.47
N ARG A 165 -14.17 -17.34 -5.26
CA ARG A 165 -13.98 -17.55 -6.71
C ARG A 165 -12.62 -18.20 -6.96
N VAL A 166 -12.45 -18.81 -8.14
CA VAL A 166 -11.17 -19.42 -8.55
C VAL A 166 -10.41 -18.44 -9.43
N CYS A 167 -9.21 -18.03 -9.03
CA CYS A 167 -8.37 -17.16 -9.86
C CYS A 167 -7.40 -17.95 -10.73
N HIS A 168 -7.49 -17.79 -12.06
CA HIS A 168 -6.50 -18.24 -13.03
C HIS A 168 -5.56 -17.08 -13.34
N ALA A 169 -4.47 -17.02 -12.59
CA ALA A 169 -3.49 -15.95 -12.67
C ALA A 169 -2.26 -16.34 -13.50
N VAL A 170 -1.74 -15.39 -14.26
CA VAL A 170 -0.49 -15.50 -15.03
C VAL A 170 0.47 -14.42 -14.56
N GLU A 171 1.73 -14.81 -14.35
CA GLU A 171 2.83 -13.91 -14.04
C GLU A 171 4.07 -14.39 -14.78
N LEU A 172 4.77 -13.46 -15.42
CA LEU A 172 5.93 -13.75 -16.24
C LEU A 172 7.20 -13.84 -15.40
N ASP A 173 7.30 -13.02 -14.36
CA ASP A 173 8.48 -12.95 -13.49
C ASP A 173 8.37 -13.97 -12.34
N PRO A 174 9.25 -15.00 -12.29
CA PRO A 174 9.22 -15.99 -11.21
C PRO A 174 9.33 -15.39 -9.80
N ALA A 175 10.01 -14.26 -9.62
CA ALA A 175 10.11 -13.62 -8.31
C ALA A 175 8.76 -13.03 -7.87
N TYR A 176 7.96 -12.53 -8.81
CA TYR A 176 6.59 -12.09 -8.52
C TYR A 176 5.63 -13.26 -8.31
N VAL A 177 5.86 -14.41 -8.98
CA VAL A 177 5.14 -15.67 -8.68
C VAL A 177 5.38 -16.07 -7.21
N ASP A 178 6.63 -16.10 -6.77
CA ASP A 178 6.98 -16.46 -5.38
C ASP A 178 6.30 -15.53 -4.37
N VAL A 179 6.31 -14.23 -4.65
CA VAL A 179 5.60 -13.22 -3.85
C VAL A 179 4.10 -13.51 -3.78
N ALA A 180 3.45 -13.76 -4.91
CA ALA A 180 2.01 -14.02 -4.96
C ALA A 180 1.64 -15.30 -4.18
N VAL A 181 2.46 -16.35 -4.32
CA VAL A 181 2.31 -17.62 -3.59
C VAL A 181 2.46 -17.40 -2.09
N GLN A 182 3.56 -16.79 -1.63
CA GLN A 182 3.79 -16.52 -0.21
C GLN A 182 2.67 -15.67 0.39
N ARG A 183 2.19 -14.68 -0.35
CA ARG A 183 1.07 -13.83 0.08
C ARG A 183 -0.22 -14.63 0.25
N TRP A 184 -0.56 -15.49 -0.72
CA TRP A 184 -1.74 -16.34 -0.63
C TRP A 184 -1.63 -17.35 0.52
N GLN A 185 -0.50 -18.02 0.68
CA GLN A 185 -0.29 -18.98 1.78
C GLN A 185 -0.37 -18.29 3.15
N ALA A 186 0.22 -17.10 3.30
CA ALA A 186 0.12 -16.32 4.52
C ALA A 186 -1.31 -15.85 4.81
N PHE A 187 -2.09 -15.57 3.77
CA PHE A 187 -3.48 -15.14 3.89
C PHE A 187 -4.43 -16.31 4.26
N THR A 188 -4.26 -17.48 3.65
CA THR A 188 -5.15 -18.63 3.82
C THR A 188 -4.70 -19.63 4.90
N GLY A 189 -3.41 -19.67 5.20
CA GLY A 189 -2.79 -20.74 6.00
C GLY A 189 -2.66 -22.07 5.26
N HIS A 190 -2.92 -22.11 3.95
CA HIS A 190 -2.79 -23.31 3.13
C HIS A 190 -1.43 -23.40 2.43
N ASP A 191 -1.04 -24.61 2.04
CA ASP A 191 0.16 -24.84 1.26
C ASP A 191 -0.11 -24.80 -0.24
N ALA A 192 0.70 -24.02 -0.96
CA ALA A 192 0.64 -24.01 -2.42
C ALA A 192 1.25 -25.31 -2.97
N SER A 193 0.57 -25.91 -3.95
CA SER A 193 1.06 -27.12 -4.63
C SER A 193 1.41 -26.82 -6.07
N MET A 194 2.59 -27.27 -6.49
CA MET A 194 3.02 -27.16 -7.88
C MET A 194 2.52 -28.37 -8.67
N ARG A 195 1.67 -28.13 -9.66
CA ARG A 195 1.31 -29.14 -10.66
C ARG A 195 2.01 -28.81 -11.97
N ARG A 196 2.89 -29.70 -12.44
CA ARG A 196 3.39 -29.61 -13.81
C ARG A 196 2.26 -29.97 -14.77
N VAL A 197 1.76 -28.98 -15.48
CA VAL A 197 0.91 -29.20 -16.65
C VAL A 197 1.86 -29.48 -17.81
N GLY A 198 1.71 -30.64 -18.47
CA GLY A 198 2.48 -30.95 -19.67
C GLY A 198 2.29 -29.87 -20.72
N ARG A 199 3.28 -29.68 -21.60
CA ARG A 199 3.19 -28.70 -22.69
C ARG A 199 1.87 -28.94 -23.45
N PRO A 200 0.99 -27.96 -23.61
CA PRO A 200 -0.19 -28.14 -24.45
C PRO A 200 0.29 -28.54 -25.85
N SER A 201 -0.31 -29.60 -26.39
CA SER A 201 -0.10 -29.98 -27.79
C SER A 201 -0.45 -28.77 -28.65
N PRO A 202 0.37 -28.41 -29.65
CA PRO A 202 0.00 -27.34 -30.57
C PRO A 202 -1.39 -27.64 -31.15
N PRO A 203 -2.24 -26.62 -31.33
CA PRO A 203 -3.54 -26.83 -31.96
C PRO A 203 -3.30 -27.47 -33.33
N SER A 204 -3.95 -28.61 -33.57
CA SER A 204 -3.91 -29.30 -34.85
C SER A 204 -4.37 -28.33 -35.94
N PRO A 205 -3.63 -28.17 -37.05
CA PRO A 205 -4.09 -27.34 -38.15
C PRO A 205 -5.41 -27.91 -38.67
N THR A 206 -6.47 -27.12 -38.57
CA THR A 206 -7.75 -27.41 -39.24
C THR A 206 -7.50 -27.43 -40.75
N PRO A 207 -8.04 -28.40 -41.51
CA PRO A 207 -7.85 -28.44 -42.94
C PRO A 207 -8.74 -27.38 -43.63
N GLY A 208 -8.11 -26.54 -44.44
CA GLY A 208 -8.69 -25.98 -45.67
C GLY A 208 -9.75 -24.87 -45.53
N GLY A 209 -9.33 -23.64 -45.80
CA GLY A 209 -10.19 -22.53 -46.20
C GLY A 209 -9.39 -21.57 -47.07
N GLU A 210 -9.54 -21.69 -48.38
CA GLU A 210 -8.78 -20.97 -49.40
C GLU A 210 -9.03 -19.46 -49.38
N GLY A 211 -7.94 -18.70 -49.46
CA GLY A 211 -7.78 -17.53 -50.33
C GLY A 211 -8.69 -16.31 -50.15
N GLN A 212 -8.25 -15.33 -49.35
CA GLN A 212 -8.38 -13.91 -49.71
C GLN A 212 -7.08 -13.16 -49.38
N THR A 213 -6.43 -12.67 -50.43
CA THR A 213 -5.25 -11.81 -50.40
C THR A 213 -5.61 -10.43 -49.85
N LEU A 214 -5.07 -10.08 -48.69
CA LEU A 214 -5.06 -8.70 -48.18
C LEU A 214 -3.75 -8.02 -48.56
N GLU A 215 -3.88 -6.81 -49.10
CA GLU A 215 -2.80 -5.93 -49.59
C GLU A 215 -1.78 -5.53 -48.50
N PRO A 216 -0.54 -5.16 -48.89
CA PRO A 216 0.52 -4.79 -47.96
C PRO A 216 0.30 -3.41 -47.29
N PRO A 217 0.88 -3.17 -46.10
CA PRO A 217 0.55 -2.01 -45.28
C PRO A 217 1.11 -0.69 -45.83
N ILE A 218 0.30 0.35 -45.63
CA ILE A 218 0.52 1.76 -45.97
C ILE A 218 1.80 2.29 -45.28
N ARG A 219 2.65 2.94 -46.08
CA ARG A 219 3.87 3.64 -45.64
C ARG A 219 3.52 4.83 -44.71
N LYS A 220 4.33 4.99 -43.64
CA LYS A 220 4.35 6.15 -42.74
C LYS A 220 4.49 7.48 -43.51
N PRO A 221 3.82 8.58 -43.13
CA PRO A 221 4.19 9.90 -43.61
C PRO A 221 5.37 10.47 -42.80
N ALA A 222 6.28 11.12 -43.52
CA ALA A 222 7.39 11.89 -42.97
C ALA A 222 6.88 13.22 -42.37
N VAL A 223 7.49 13.64 -41.25
CA VAL A 223 7.26 14.94 -40.62
C VAL A 223 8.18 15.98 -41.28
N PRO A 224 7.69 17.16 -41.72
CA PRO A 224 8.56 18.23 -42.18
C PRO A 224 9.16 19.01 -41.01
N GLU A 225 10.45 19.31 -41.13
CA GLU A 225 11.18 20.30 -40.34
C GLU A 225 10.68 21.73 -40.62
N ASN A 226 10.81 22.58 -39.60
CA ASN A 226 10.68 24.05 -39.56
C ASN A 226 9.36 24.60 -39.02
N ALA A 227 9.32 24.79 -37.69
CA ALA A 227 8.56 25.86 -37.08
C ALA A 227 9.37 26.48 -35.93
N ARG A 228 9.88 27.70 -36.14
CA ARG A 228 10.45 28.57 -35.12
C ARG A 228 9.29 29.21 -34.34
N THR A 229 9.37 29.26 -33.01
CA THR A 229 8.43 30.05 -32.21
C THR A 229 9.18 30.94 -31.22
N ALA A 230 8.93 32.24 -31.34
CA ALA A 230 9.54 33.33 -30.59
C ALA A 230 9.05 33.39 -29.13
N THR A 231 9.94 33.76 -28.22
CA THR A 231 9.66 34.01 -26.80
C THR A 231 9.27 35.48 -26.61
N ILE A 232 8.10 35.75 -26.04
CA ILE A 232 7.75 37.08 -25.51
C ILE A 232 7.95 37.05 -24.00
N ARG A 233 8.86 37.89 -23.49
CA ARG A 233 9.03 38.20 -22.07
C ARG A 233 8.23 39.46 -21.76
N THR A 234 7.36 39.40 -20.77
CA THR A 234 6.87 40.58 -20.06
C THR A 234 7.23 40.44 -18.59
N GLY A 235 8.16 41.29 -18.15
CA GLY A 235 8.56 41.42 -16.76
C GLY A 235 7.49 42.15 -15.96
N GLY A 236 7.28 41.69 -14.73
CA GLY A 236 6.56 42.40 -13.68
C GLY A 236 7.33 42.22 -12.38
N GLN A 237 7.99 43.28 -11.93
CA GLN A 237 8.62 43.38 -10.63
C GLN A 237 7.53 43.39 -9.55
N ASN A 238 7.74 42.70 -8.43
CA ASN A 238 7.20 43.17 -7.16
C ASN A 238 8.04 42.68 -5.98
N GLU A 239 8.37 43.64 -5.13
CA GLU A 239 9.26 43.54 -3.99
C GLU A 239 8.59 42.90 -2.76
N GLY A 240 9.40 42.18 -1.98
CA GLY A 240 9.39 42.14 -0.52
C GLY A 240 8.08 41.88 0.25
N ARG A 241 7.91 40.63 0.72
CA ARG A 241 7.42 40.33 2.09
C ARG A 241 7.91 38.94 2.52
N ALA A 242 8.92 38.89 3.37
CA ALA A 242 9.41 37.66 3.98
C ALA A 242 8.38 37.14 4.98
N SER A 243 7.59 36.15 4.57
CA SER A 243 6.80 35.32 5.47
C SER A 243 7.68 34.15 5.93
N LEU A 244 7.94 34.03 7.23
CA LEU A 244 8.57 32.86 7.85
C LEU A 244 7.69 31.64 7.57
N MET A 245 8.01 30.91 6.50
CA MET A 245 7.36 29.65 6.14
C MET A 245 7.77 28.58 7.15
N ALA A 246 6.77 27.94 7.78
CA ALA A 246 6.98 26.68 8.49
C ALA A 246 7.60 25.64 7.53
N PRO A 247 8.59 24.84 7.98
CA PRO A 247 9.27 23.89 7.10
C PRO A 247 8.29 22.87 6.53
N ARG A 248 8.19 22.84 5.19
CA ARG A 248 7.38 21.89 4.42
C ARG A 248 8.20 20.62 4.17
N GLY A 249 7.77 19.51 4.79
CA GLY A 249 8.37 18.18 4.64
C GLY A 249 8.16 17.33 5.89
N PRO A 250 8.39 16.01 5.84
CA PRO A 250 8.40 15.16 7.03
C PRO A 250 9.45 15.68 8.03
N LYS A 251 9.12 15.68 9.32
CA LYS A 251 10.06 16.11 10.37
C LYS A 251 11.37 15.31 10.22
N PRO A 252 12.54 15.99 10.18
CA PRO A 252 13.82 15.30 10.06
C PRO A 252 13.98 14.32 11.22
N LYS A 253 14.42 13.09 10.92
CA LYS A 253 14.72 12.12 11.97
C LYS A 253 15.91 12.61 12.79
N PRO A 254 15.84 12.59 14.13
CA PRO A 254 16.98 12.83 15.00
C PRO A 254 18.21 12.01 14.61
N THR A 255 19.40 12.58 14.76
CA THR A 255 20.70 11.98 14.47
C THR A 255 20.87 10.67 15.22
N ARG A 256 20.44 10.58 16.49
CA ARG A 256 20.48 9.31 17.25
C ARG A 256 19.67 8.20 16.56
N LEU A 257 18.48 8.51 16.05
CA LEU A 257 17.70 7.56 15.26
C LEU A 257 18.33 7.25 13.89
N LYS A 258 19.04 8.20 13.26
CA LYS A 258 19.80 7.92 12.02
C LYS A 258 20.97 6.98 12.27
N VAL A 259 21.66 7.11 13.40
CA VAL A 259 22.76 6.23 13.82
C VAL A 259 22.24 4.82 14.09
N LEU A 260 21.21 4.67 14.92
CA LEU A 260 20.59 3.38 15.25
C LEU A 260 19.95 2.66 14.05
N THR A 261 19.55 3.41 13.03
CA THR A 261 18.99 2.83 11.78
C THR A 261 20.08 2.48 10.75
N GLY A 262 21.36 2.74 11.04
CA GLY A 262 22.45 2.58 10.07
C GLY A 262 22.36 3.54 8.87
N THR A 263 21.58 4.61 8.97
CA THR A 263 21.37 5.60 7.89
C THR A 263 22.10 6.92 8.12
N ALA A 264 22.94 6.97 9.16
CA ALA A 264 23.83 8.09 9.43
C ALA A 264 24.82 8.25 8.27
N ARG A 265 24.80 9.41 7.61
CA ARG A 265 25.80 9.83 6.63
C ARG A 265 26.34 11.17 7.11
N ALA A 266 27.65 11.33 7.23
CA ALA A 266 28.28 12.51 7.81
C ALA A 266 27.72 13.84 7.25
N HIS A 267 27.52 13.90 5.92
CA HIS A 267 26.96 15.07 5.22
C HIS A 267 25.44 15.32 5.41
N ARG A 268 24.71 14.41 6.07
CA ARG A 268 23.24 14.49 6.32
C ARG A 268 22.89 14.52 7.81
N LEU A 269 23.90 14.53 8.67
CA LEU A 269 23.73 14.77 10.10
C LEU A 269 23.62 16.28 10.30
N ASN A 270 22.73 16.69 11.20
CA ASN A 270 22.67 18.09 11.58
C ASN A 270 23.72 18.32 12.67
N PRO A 271 24.85 19.01 12.39
CA PRO A 271 25.88 19.24 13.41
C PRO A 271 25.38 20.15 14.54
N ALA A 272 24.31 20.92 14.31
CA ALA A 272 23.65 21.75 15.31
C ALA A 272 22.46 21.04 15.99
N GLU A 273 22.34 19.71 15.88
CA GLU A 273 21.31 18.98 16.61
C GLU A 273 21.57 19.02 18.13
N PRO A 274 20.53 19.28 18.95
CA PRO A 274 20.68 19.21 20.40
C PRO A 274 21.18 17.83 20.83
N LYS A 275 22.34 17.80 21.47
CA LYS A 275 22.88 16.59 22.08
C LYS A 275 22.12 16.36 23.38
N ILE A 276 21.13 15.48 23.33
CA ILE A 276 20.37 15.09 24.50
C ILE A 276 21.12 13.94 25.17
N GLU A 277 21.48 14.14 26.44
CA GLU A 277 22.12 13.12 27.26
C GLU A 277 21.14 11.98 27.57
N PRO A 278 21.57 10.71 27.48
CA PRO A 278 20.75 9.58 27.88
C PRO A 278 20.40 9.67 29.36
N ALA A 279 19.12 9.54 29.67
CA ALA A 279 18.63 9.48 31.04
C ALA A 279 17.31 8.71 31.06
N VAL A 280 17.17 7.78 32.02
CA VAL A 280 15.89 7.12 32.25
C VAL A 280 15.02 8.07 33.08
N PRO A 281 13.87 8.53 32.57
CA PRO A 281 13.00 9.43 33.33
C PRO A 281 12.33 8.71 34.50
N GLU A 282 12.06 9.43 35.59
CA GLU A 282 11.27 8.91 36.71
C GLU A 282 9.79 8.76 36.33
N ALA A 283 9.17 7.68 36.83
CA ALA A 283 7.75 7.40 36.64
C ALA A 283 6.88 8.55 37.20
N PRO A 284 5.83 8.98 36.48
CA PRO A 284 4.87 9.91 37.04
C PRO A 284 3.96 9.29 38.10
N ASP A 285 3.79 10.01 39.22
CA ASP A 285 2.98 9.58 40.36
C ASP A 285 1.49 9.35 40.04
N HIS A 286 1.00 9.95 38.95
CA HIS A 286 -0.41 9.86 38.54
C HIS A 286 -0.73 8.63 37.68
N LEU A 287 0.26 7.77 37.39
CA LEU A 287 0.00 6.56 36.63
C LEU A 287 -0.90 5.59 37.41
N SER A 288 -1.86 4.96 36.74
CA SER A 288 -2.59 3.84 37.34
C SER A 288 -1.66 2.68 37.62
N ILE A 289 -2.07 1.72 38.47
CA ILE A 289 -1.25 0.55 38.82
C ILE A 289 -0.79 -0.20 37.55
N GLU A 290 -1.70 -0.46 36.61
CA GLU A 290 -1.39 -1.12 35.34
C GLU A 290 -0.49 -0.27 34.44
N ALA A 291 -0.67 1.06 34.47
CA ALA A 291 0.17 1.98 33.70
C ALA A 291 1.58 2.05 34.29
N HIS A 292 1.73 2.06 35.61
CA HIS A 292 3.02 2.04 36.27
C HIS A 292 3.78 0.75 35.97
N ALA A 293 3.10 -0.40 35.98
CA ALA A 293 3.72 -1.66 35.59
C ALA A 293 4.24 -1.63 34.13
N GLU A 294 3.45 -1.10 33.20
CA GLU A 294 3.86 -0.96 31.81
C GLU A 294 4.99 0.07 31.62
N TRP A 295 4.97 1.16 32.38
CA TRP A 295 6.06 2.13 32.43
C TRP A 295 7.37 1.46 32.79
N MET A 296 7.39 0.67 33.89
CA MET A 296 8.60 -0.03 34.32
C MET A 296 9.11 -0.97 33.23
N ARG A 297 8.21 -1.78 32.65
CA ARG A 297 8.57 -2.73 31.59
C ARG A 297 9.20 -2.04 30.37
N VAL A 298 8.55 -0.99 29.87
CA VAL A 298 8.99 -0.31 28.63
C VAL A 298 10.24 0.53 28.88
N THR A 299 10.34 1.20 30.02
CA THR A 299 11.53 1.99 30.34
C THR A 299 12.75 1.12 30.59
N GLU A 300 12.59 -0.06 31.19
CA GLU A 300 13.67 -1.05 31.32
C GLU A 300 14.17 -1.54 29.95
N GLU A 301 13.27 -1.97 29.07
CA GLU A 301 13.61 -2.42 27.71
C GLU A 301 14.30 -1.32 26.89
N MET A 302 13.84 -0.07 26.99
CA MET A 302 14.41 1.05 26.25
C MET A 302 15.69 1.60 26.87
N ALA A 303 15.87 1.48 28.19
CA ALA A 303 17.11 1.83 28.88
C ALA A 303 18.27 0.94 28.43
N GLN A 304 18.02 -0.37 28.24
CA GLN A 304 19.00 -1.30 27.68
C GLN A 304 19.47 -0.91 26.26
N MET A 305 18.64 -0.18 25.51
CA MET A 305 18.99 0.31 24.18
C MET A 305 19.70 1.69 24.20
N GLY A 306 19.80 2.35 25.36
CA GLY A 306 20.46 3.64 25.50
C GLY A 306 19.78 4.80 24.76
N ILE A 307 18.49 4.68 24.48
CA ILE A 307 17.73 5.62 23.63
C ILE A 307 16.86 6.62 24.40
N LEU A 308 16.74 6.45 25.72
CA LEU A 308 15.88 7.28 26.57
C LEU A 308 16.55 8.58 26.99
N SER A 309 15.73 9.62 27.13
CA SER A 309 16.07 10.89 27.74
C SER A 309 14.99 11.38 28.70
N ALA A 310 15.32 12.34 29.56
CA ALA A 310 14.35 13.00 30.43
C ALA A 310 13.18 13.65 29.68
N LEU A 311 13.37 14.02 28.39
CA LEU A 311 12.34 14.63 27.55
C LEU A 311 11.26 13.63 27.11
N ASP A 312 11.54 12.33 27.16
CA ASP A 312 10.62 11.28 26.74
C ASP A 312 9.53 10.99 27.78
N ARG A 313 9.68 11.54 29.00
CA ARG A 313 8.81 11.26 30.16
C ARG A 313 7.32 11.41 29.85
N GLY A 314 6.94 12.50 29.21
CA GLY A 314 5.52 12.79 28.94
C GLY A 314 4.89 11.83 27.94
N ALA A 315 5.62 11.49 26.87
CA ALA A 315 5.09 10.61 25.82
C ALA A 315 5.10 9.13 26.26
N LEU A 316 6.09 8.69 27.03
CA LEU A 316 6.07 7.38 27.69
C LEU A 316 4.91 7.25 28.69
N ALA A 317 4.61 8.34 29.42
CA ALA A 317 3.51 8.34 30.40
C ALA A 317 2.17 8.21 29.69
N ALA A 318 2.01 8.90 28.55
CA ALA A 318 0.81 8.82 27.74
C ALA A 318 0.60 7.41 27.16
N TYR A 319 1.66 6.76 26.69
CA TYR A 319 1.63 5.37 26.24
C TYR A 319 1.23 4.42 27.38
N ALA A 320 1.93 4.50 28.52
CA ALA A 320 1.69 3.63 29.66
C ALA A 320 0.27 3.82 30.25
N GLN A 321 -0.21 5.06 30.31
CA GLN A 321 -1.57 5.36 30.75
C GLN A 321 -2.63 4.85 29.76
N ALA A 322 -2.35 4.87 28.45
CA ALA A 322 -3.25 4.27 27.46
C ALA A 322 -3.33 2.74 27.65
N TYR A 323 -2.19 2.08 27.87
CA TYR A 323 -2.15 0.66 28.24
C TYR A 323 -2.97 0.35 29.49
N GLY A 324 -2.78 1.12 30.56
CA GLY A 324 -3.54 0.95 31.80
C GLY A 324 -5.05 1.08 31.61
N ARG A 325 -5.50 2.05 30.81
CA ARG A 325 -6.93 2.23 30.46
C ARG A 325 -7.47 1.04 29.64
N TRP A 326 -6.68 0.52 28.71
CA TRP A 326 -7.07 -0.65 27.92
C TRP A 326 -7.24 -1.88 28.82
N VAL A 327 -6.24 -2.20 29.66
CA VAL A 327 -6.31 -3.34 30.58
C VAL A 327 -7.49 -3.22 31.54
N ALA A 328 -7.74 -2.03 32.09
CA ALA A 328 -8.89 -1.81 32.98
C ALA A 328 -10.23 -2.04 32.26
N ALA A 329 -10.37 -1.53 31.03
CA ALA A 329 -11.58 -1.73 30.24
C ALA A 329 -11.80 -3.20 29.86
N GLU A 330 -10.76 -3.91 29.41
CA GLU A 330 -10.83 -5.34 29.07
C GLU A 330 -11.17 -6.21 30.28
N ARG A 331 -10.57 -5.93 31.45
CA ARG A 331 -10.91 -6.64 32.69
C ARG A 331 -12.36 -6.41 33.08
N ALA A 332 -12.85 -5.18 33.01
CA ALA A 332 -14.24 -4.86 33.31
C ALA A 332 -15.21 -5.56 32.33
N LEU A 333 -14.91 -5.55 31.04
CA LEU A 333 -15.68 -6.28 30.02
C LEU A 333 -15.69 -7.78 30.29
N ARG A 334 -14.55 -8.37 30.69
CA ARG A 334 -14.48 -9.80 31.06
C ARG A 334 -15.35 -10.15 32.26
N VAL A 335 -15.37 -9.29 33.30
CA VAL A 335 -16.24 -9.47 34.47
C VAL A 335 -17.72 -9.39 34.07
N MET A 336 -18.07 -8.48 33.15
CA MET A 336 -19.43 -8.36 32.63
C MET A 336 -19.81 -9.56 31.75
N ALA A 337 -18.89 -10.05 30.91
CA ALA A 337 -19.10 -11.21 30.06
C ALA A 337 -19.41 -12.48 30.87
N ALA A 338 -18.76 -12.66 32.02
CA ALA A 338 -19.06 -13.77 32.92
C ALA A 338 -20.48 -13.75 33.50
N ARG A 339 -21.16 -12.59 33.48
CA ARG A 339 -22.52 -12.39 34.00
C ARG A 339 -23.57 -12.28 32.90
N ASP A 340 -23.16 -12.13 31.64
CA ASP A 340 -24.03 -12.02 30.47
C ASP A 340 -23.50 -12.90 29.34
N ALA A 341 -23.96 -14.16 29.33
CA ALA A 341 -23.59 -15.14 28.31
C ALA A 341 -24.14 -14.83 26.91
N VAL A 342 -25.10 -13.89 26.78
CA VAL A 342 -25.75 -13.59 25.50
C VAL A 342 -25.01 -12.47 24.77
N THR A 343 -24.68 -11.38 25.47
CA THR A 343 -24.00 -10.23 24.85
C THR A 343 -22.51 -10.15 25.20
N ALA A 344 -22.02 -11.04 26.06
CA ALA A 344 -20.64 -11.04 26.55
C ALA A 344 -20.22 -9.68 27.15
N GLY A 345 -21.17 -8.94 27.74
CA GLY A 345 -20.93 -7.62 28.31
C GLY A 345 -20.69 -6.51 27.28
N LEU A 346 -20.85 -6.79 25.97
CA LEU A 346 -20.64 -5.81 24.90
C LEU A 346 -21.82 -4.86 24.73
N VAL A 347 -23.00 -5.25 25.20
CA VAL A 347 -24.23 -4.46 25.13
C VAL A 347 -24.76 -4.27 26.55
N ILE A 348 -25.15 -3.03 26.86
CA ILE A 348 -25.83 -2.70 28.12
C ILE A 348 -27.21 -2.13 27.83
N ARG A 349 -28.16 -2.35 28.74
CA ARG A 349 -29.48 -1.73 28.66
C ARG A 349 -29.49 -0.44 29.48
N THR A 350 -30.00 0.64 28.88
CA THR A 350 -30.22 1.90 29.58
C THR A 350 -31.41 1.79 30.55
N GLN A 351 -31.56 2.75 31.46
CA GLN A 351 -32.73 2.84 32.34
C GLN A 351 -34.06 2.92 31.55
N SER A 352 -34.03 3.45 30.33
CA SER A 352 -35.15 3.51 29.39
C SER A 352 -35.39 2.20 28.60
N GLY A 353 -34.62 1.14 28.86
CA GLY A 353 -34.77 -0.18 28.23
C GLY A 353 -34.04 -0.38 26.89
N ASN A 354 -33.45 0.68 26.34
CA ASN A 354 -32.74 0.63 25.06
C ASN A 354 -31.41 -0.13 25.21
N ALA A 355 -31.12 -1.00 24.24
CA ALA A 355 -29.83 -1.67 24.15
C ALA A 355 -28.81 -0.74 23.46
N ILE A 356 -27.71 -0.44 24.13
CA ILE A 356 -26.61 0.37 23.61
C ILE A 356 -25.28 -0.37 23.75
N GLN A 357 -24.30 -0.03 22.92
CA GLN A 357 -22.94 -0.55 23.06
C GLN A 357 -22.36 -0.12 24.42
N ASN A 358 -21.69 -1.05 25.10
CA ASN A 358 -21.02 -0.77 26.35
C ASN A 358 -19.91 0.29 26.13
N PRO A 359 -19.96 1.45 26.82
CA PRO A 359 -18.94 2.50 26.68
C PRO A 359 -17.51 2.04 26.92
N LEU A 360 -17.30 0.96 27.70
CA LEU A 360 -15.99 0.35 27.91
C LEU A 360 -15.36 -0.18 26.63
N VAL A 361 -16.16 -0.61 25.65
CA VAL A 361 -15.66 -1.03 24.32
C VAL A 361 -15.08 0.17 23.57
N GLY A 362 -15.75 1.33 23.64
CA GLY A 362 -15.23 2.57 23.07
C GLY A 362 -13.94 3.01 23.74
N THR A 363 -13.87 2.91 25.07
CA THR A 363 -12.67 3.19 25.86
C THR A 363 -11.51 2.28 25.48
N ALA A 364 -11.74 0.96 25.37
CA ALA A 364 -10.73 -0.02 24.96
C ALA A 364 -10.20 0.28 23.55
N ASN A 365 -11.10 0.49 22.58
CA ASN A 365 -10.71 0.79 21.20
C ASN A 365 -9.89 2.08 21.08
N LYS A 366 -10.30 3.15 21.79
CA LYS A 366 -9.56 4.41 21.80
C LYS A 366 -8.19 4.26 22.45
N ALA A 367 -8.12 3.55 23.58
CA ALA A 367 -6.87 3.29 24.27
C ALA A 367 -5.89 2.49 23.40
N MET A 368 -6.35 1.46 22.69
CA MET A 368 -5.52 0.72 21.73
C MET A 368 -4.98 1.61 20.60
N ALA A 369 -5.83 2.47 20.03
CA ALA A 369 -5.41 3.40 18.99
C ALA A 369 -4.35 4.40 19.49
N ASP A 370 -4.52 4.93 20.70
CA ASP A 370 -3.55 5.81 21.35
C ASP A 370 -2.23 5.11 21.65
N MET A 371 -2.27 3.84 22.12
CA MET A 371 -1.08 3.03 22.33
C MET A 371 -0.28 2.86 21.04
N VAL A 372 -0.93 2.50 19.92
CA VAL A 372 -0.26 2.34 18.62
C VAL A 372 0.37 3.66 18.15
N ARG A 373 -0.34 4.77 18.34
CA ARG A 373 0.15 6.11 18.00
C ARG A 373 1.42 6.46 18.78
N TYR A 374 1.42 6.35 20.10
CA TYR A 374 2.60 6.66 20.91
C TYR A 374 3.74 5.64 20.71
N ALA A 375 3.43 4.35 20.61
CA ALA A 375 4.42 3.30 20.35
C ALA A 375 5.19 3.51 19.04
N SER A 376 4.56 4.16 18.04
CA SER A 376 5.21 4.47 16.77
C SER A 376 6.33 5.52 16.89
N GLU A 377 6.21 6.45 17.85
CA GLU A 377 7.22 7.48 18.12
C GLU A 377 8.47 6.88 18.78
N PHE A 378 8.30 5.83 19.58
CA PHE A 378 9.36 5.19 20.37
C PHE A 378 10.00 3.95 19.74
N GLY A 379 9.57 3.54 18.54
CA GLY A 379 10.13 2.34 17.93
C GLY A 379 9.52 1.02 18.42
N LEU A 380 8.47 1.05 19.26
CA LEU A 380 7.95 -0.12 19.99
C LEU A 380 7.01 -1.01 19.17
N THR A 381 6.55 -0.56 18.00
CA THR A 381 5.75 -1.41 17.08
C THR A 381 6.66 -2.27 16.21
N PRO A 382 6.26 -3.48 15.75
CA PRO A 382 7.08 -4.30 14.85
C PRO A 382 7.60 -3.55 13.62
N SER A 383 6.75 -2.70 13.02
CA SER A 383 7.13 -1.84 11.90
C SER A 383 8.18 -0.78 12.28
N ALA A 384 8.19 -0.32 13.54
CA ALA A 384 9.16 0.62 14.06
C ALA A 384 10.44 -0.07 14.58
N ARG A 385 10.35 -1.31 15.08
CA ARG A 385 11.48 -2.18 15.46
C ARG A 385 12.34 -2.61 14.27
N SER A 386 11.74 -2.86 13.11
CA SER A 386 12.51 -3.09 11.85
C SER A 386 13.42 -1.91 11.46
N ARG A 387 13.29 -0.77 12.15
CA ARG A 387 14.08 0.45 11.95
C ARG A 387 15.00 0.75 13.15
N VAL A 388 15.03 -0.05 14.21
CA VAL A 388 15.94 0.16 15.35
C VAL A 388 16.85 -1.05 15.39
N SER A 389 18.10 -0.90 14.94
CA SER A 389 19.13 -1.90 15.21
C SER A 389 19.56 -1.71 16.65
N ALA A 390 19.71 -2.81 17.40
CA ALA A 390 20.54 -2.79 18.60
C ALA A 390 21.91 -2.25 18.17
N ALA A 391 22.38 -1.21 18.86
CA ALA A 391 23.73 -0.71 18.63
C ALA A 391 24.67 -1.87 18.90
N GLN A 392 25.38 -2.36 17.87
CA GLN A 392 26.66 -2.99 18.12
C GLN A 392 27.50 -1.92 18.81
N THR A 393 27.96 -2.25 20.02
CA THR A 393 29.03 -1.52 20.68
C THR A 393 30.12 -1.29 19.63
N LEU A 394 30.36 -0.02 19.31
CA LEU A 394 31.52 0.37 18.50
C LEU A 394 32.74 0.02 19.35
N ASP A 395 33.33 -1.14 19.11
CA ASP A 395 34.67 -1.44 19.62
C ASP A 395 35.61 -0.37 19.07
N ALA A 396 36.34 0.25 19.97
CA ALA A 396 37.13 1.47 19.74
C ALA A 396 38.44 1.23 18.97
N ASP A 397 38.65 0.04 18.40
CA ASP A 397 39.91 -0.38 17.78
C ASP A 397 39.71 -0.87 16.33
N ASP A 398 39.23 0.00 15.44
CA ASP A 398 39.33 -0.24 13.99
C ASP A 398 40.66 0.33 13.45
N PRO A 399 41.65 -0.52 13.11
CA PRO A 399 42.97 -0.09 12.66
C PRO A 399 42.99 0.56 11.27
N PHE A 400 41.85 0.69 10.57
CA PHE A 400 41.78 1.29 9.24
C PHE A 400 41.27 2.74 9.20
N ALA A 401 41.06 3.39 10.35
CA ALA A 401 40.57 4.77 10.42
C ALA A 401 41.54 5.86 9.91
N GLN A 402 42.76 5.52 9.48
CA GLN A 402 43.80 6.50 9.09
C GLN A 402 44.01 6.69 7.58
N PHE A 403 43.13 6.14 6.73
CA PHE A 403 43.21 6.31 5.29
C PHE A 403 41.91 6.87 4.69
N GLU A 404 41.53 8.10 5.05
CA GLU A 404 40.69 9.01 4.22
C GLU A 404 41.09 10.47 4.41
#